data_AF-A0A7S1UIZ8-F1
#
_entry.id   AF-A0A7S1UIZ8-F1
#
_cell.length_a   1.000
_cell.length_b   1.000
_cell.length_c   1.000
_cell.angle_alpha   90.00
_cell.angle_beta   90.00
_cell.angle_gamma   90.00
#
_symmetry.space_group_name_H-M   'P 1'
#
loop_
_entity.id
_entity.type
_entity.pdbx_description
1 polymer ?
#
loop_
_entity_poly.entity_id
_entity_poly.type
_entity_poly.pdbx_seq_one_letter_code
_entity_poly.pdbx_strand_id
1 'polypeptide(L)'
;PDGAPAAPPAAVTHAGVTTAENVEIREKVTPPLQQWLRLGNEGSLSEKLNEQFVGLLLKEGHISSDAALSAFLVTSGELVVEACLKTSGPPPQGSPHLTSQNAKGGGGGKDGKDGGGGGGPGGGPLNYQVIDAYTRLLSAIVRYGFVDPTLSAATKRLQMLTRVLGAAVRLTAAEHEAYRNGFAAGFDQRPYFRIFHNLLVDLNAPDPVLDARSLLVLNAFASALHQLRPAAAPGFAFAWLELVSNRHFMPAVLNHGEREKAWNLFHVLMVDLFSMLDGYLGASPAAGNGGELSDALRTLYKGTMRTLLVLLHDYPAFLIDYHLSFCDAIPAQCIQMRNLILSAFPRSMRLPDPLTPNLKVDRLPEIAQAPRVMSNFRAALAAAQGGALQASLDQYLLGRGGPPDFVPSLPALLRRPSAPGEYDVPLVNSLVVYVGAHAIGLLQERKGQAQTQPHVHLYLGLVTALDAAGRYHVLNAIANQLRYPNSHTHYFSCVMLQLFGSAPNDAVKEQITRVLLERLIVHRPHPWGLLITFIELIKNRRYAFWTHAFTRCAPEIERVFESVARGCMSQAQGQDGQGGGGNGGGGGNGGGGGGLNSGLG
;
A
#
# COMPACT_ATOMS: atom_id res chain seq x y z
N PRO A 1 16.29 21.65 -7.90
CA PRO A 1 15.39 22.83 -7.92
C PRO A 1 14.32 22.63 -6.84
N ASP A 2 14.68 23.12 -5.65
CA ASP A 2 14.00 22.84 -4.39
C ASP A 2 12.63 23.53 -4.32
N GLY A 3 11.56 22.73 -4.36
CA GLY A 3 10.21 23.15 -4.03
C GLY A 3 9.90 22.71 -2.61
N ALA A 4 10.20 23.58 -1.63
CA ALA A 4 9.70 23.41 -0.27
C ALA A 4 8.16 23.32 -0.30
N PRO A 5 7.54 22.41 0.46
CA PRO A 5 6.09 22.36 0.55
C PRO A 5 5.59 23.68 1.17
N ALA A 6 4.71 24.37 0.45
CA ALA A 6 4.05 25.56 0.95
C ALA A 6 3.38 25.25 2.30
N ALA A 7 3.57 26.15 3.26
CA ALA A 7 2.94 26.08 4.57
C ALA A 7 1.42 25.86 4.43
N PRO A 8 0.79 25.07 5.33
CA PRO A 8 -0.65 24.88 5.28
C PRO A 8 -1.35 26.26 5.37
N PRO A 9 -2.40 26.50 4.56
CA PRO A 9 -3.17 27.72 4.68
C PRO A 9 -3.78 27.80 6.08
N ALA A 10 -3.88 29.03 6.59
CA ALA A 10 -4.35 29.36 7.93
C ALA A 10 -5.67 28.65 8.27
N ALA A 11 -5.77 28.24 9.54
CA ALA A 11 -6.92 27.56 10.13
C ALA A 11 -8.25 28.23 9.73
N VAL A 12 -9.14 27.43 9.15
CA VAL A 12 -10.52 27.83 8.89
C VAL A 12 -11.23 27.96 10.24
N THR A 13 -11.77 29.13 10.52
CA THR A 13 -12.50 29.43 11.75
C THR A 13 -13.83 28.69 11.80
N HIS A 14 -13.84 27.63 12.61
CA HIS A 14 -14.91 27.05 13.45
C HIS A 14 -16.37 27.04 12.96
N ALA A 15 -16.86 25.81 12.73
CA ALA A 15 -18.26 25.45 12.88
C ALA A 15 -18.70 25.69 14.34
N GLY A 16 -19.60 26.65 14.55
CA GLY A 16 -20.15 27.01 15.87
C GLY A 16 -20.51 28.49 16.02
N VAL A 17 -19.91 29.37 15.20
CA VAL A 17 -20.33 30.77 15.05
C VAL A 17 -20.52 31.01 13.56
N THR A 18 -21.76 30.98 13.08
CA THR A 18 -22.07 31.49 11.74
C THR A 18 -21.75 32.98 11.73
N THR A 19 -20.64 33.36 11.12
CA THR A 19 -20.36 34.76 10.81
C THR A 19 -21.46 35.29 9.90
N ALA A 20 -21.78 36.58 9.97
CA ALA A 20 -22.77 37.20 9.07
C ALA A 20 -22.44 36.94 7.59
N GLU A 21 -21.14 36.89 7.27
CA GLU A 21 -20.60 36.56 5.95
C GLU A 21 -20.98 35.14 5.50
N ASN A 22 -20.90 34.14 6.39
CA ASN A 22 -21.29 32.76 6.06
C ASN A 22 -22.80 32.64 5.76
N VAL A 23 -23.64 33.40 6.46
CA VAL A 23 -25.09 33.42 6.20
C VAL A 23 -25.38 34.04 4.84
N GLU A 24 -24.75 35.17 4.53
CA GLU A 24 -24.92 35.86 3.24
C GLU A 24 -24.48 34.99 2.05
N ILE A 25 -23.35 34.28 2.17
CA ILE A 25 -22.89 33.33 1.14
C ILE A 25 -23.92 32.22 0.95
N ARG A 26 -24.47 31.68 2.04
CA ARG A 26 -25.45 30.60 2.00
C ARG A 26 -26.76 31.04 1.32
N GLU A 27 -27.23 32.25 1.60
CA GLU A 27 -28.39 32.85 0.94
C GLU A 27 -28.14 33.08 -0.56
N LYS A 28 -26.92 33.44 -0.95
CA LYS A 28 -26.54 33.61 -2.36
C LYS A 28 -26.44 32.28 -3.12
N VAL A 29 -25.92 31.22 -2.49
CA VAL A 29 -25.67 29.91 -3.14
C VAL A 29 -26.93 29.04 -3.23
N THR A 30 -27.86 29.19 -2.29
CA THR A 30 -29.03 28.29 -2.18
C THR A 30 -29.96 28.35 -3.42
N PRO A 31 -30.36 29.53 -3.94
CA PRO A 31 -31.27 29.61 -5.09
C PRO A 31 -30.77 28.91 -6.36
N PRO A 32 -29.54 29.18 -6.86
CA PRO A 32 -29.04 28.49 -8.05
C PRO A 32 -28.89 26.98 -7.81
N LEU A 33 -28.43 26.56 -6.63
CA LEU A 33 -28.36 25.13 -6.30
C LEU A 33 -29.73 24.45 -6.37
N GLN A 34 -30.76 25.04 -5.76
CA GLN A 34 -32.12 24.49 -5.81
C GLN A 34 -32.70 24.46 -7.23
N GLN A 35 -32.38 25.45 -8.05
CA GLN A 35 -32.75 25.43 -9.48
C GLN A 35 -32.10 24.24 -10.19
N TRP A 36 -30.81 24.01 -10.00
CA TRP A 36 -30.11 22.86 -10.59
C TRP A 36 -30.70 21.52 -10.12
N LEU A 37 -30.92 21.36 -8.81
CA LEU A 37 -31.47 20.13 -8.25
C LEU A 37 -32.88 19.81 -8.81
N ARG A 38 -33.71 20.83 -9.02
CA ARG A 38 -35.03 20.66 -9.67
C ARG A 38 -34.89 20.18 -11.11
N LEU A 39 -34.03 20.83 -11.90
CA LEU A 39 -33.76 20.43 -13.30
C LEU A 39 -33.22 18.99 -13.39
N GLY A 40 -32.39 18.58 -12.43
CA GLY A 40 -31.88 17.22 -12.32
C GLY A 40 -32.94 16.17 -12.04
N ASN A 41 -33.88 16.47 -11.14
CA ASN A 41 -34.97 15.55 -10.77
C ASN A 41 -36.00 15.36 -11.88
N GLU A 42 -36.20 16.37 -12.73
CA GLU A 42 -37.12 16.29 -13.88
C GLU A 42 -36.54 15.50 -15.06
N GLY A 43 -35.27 15.06 -14.98
CA GLY A 43 -34.58 14.37 -16.07
C GLY A 43 -34.17 15.30 -17.23
N SER A 44 -34.21 16.61 -17.00
CA SER A 44 -34.09 17.65 -18.03
C SER A 44 -32.64 18.04 -18.39
N LEU A 45 -31.64 17.49 -17.70
CA LEU A 45 -30.23 17.86 -17.87
C LEU A 45 -29.64 17.29 -19.18
N SER A 46 -29.57 18.14 -20.21
CA SER A 46 -28.82 17.92 -21.45
C SER A 46 -27.47 18.67 -21.41
N GLU A 47 -26.50 18.31 -22.27
CA GLU A 47 -25.22 19.03 -22.34
C GLU A 47 -25.40 20.54 -22.61
N LYS A 48 -26.37 20.90 -23.46
CA LYS A 48 -26.70 22.30 -23.75
C LYS A 48 -27.26 23.03 -22.53
N LEU A 49 -28.11 22.37 -21.75
CA LEU A 49 -28.64 22.95 -20.52
C LEU A 49 -27.54 23.11 -19.46
N ASN A 50 -26.63 22.15 -19.37
CA ASN A 50 -25.48 22.21 -18.48
C ASN A 50 -24.60 23.43 -18.80
N GLU A 51 -24.28 23.65 -20.07
CA GLU A 51 -23.51 24.81 -20.53
C GLU A 51 -24.24 26.13 -20.23
N GLN A 52 -25.53 26.22 -20.55
CA GLN A 52 -26.34 27.41 -20.28
C GLN A 52 -26.41 27.74 -18.79
N PHE A 53 -26.58 26.72 -17.95
CA PHE A 53 -26.65 26.91 -16.49
C PHE A 53 -25.31 27.36 -15.92
N VAL A 54 -24.19 26.78 -16.36
CA VAL A 54 -22.85 27.23 -15.94
C VAL A 54 -22.58 28.66 -16.44
N GLY A 55 -23.05 29.01 -17.64
CA GLY A 55 -23.03 30.39 -18.14
C GLY A 55 -23.83 31.37 -17.27
N LEU A 56 -24.97 30.95 -16.72
CA LEU A 56 -25.75 31.73 -15.75
C LEU A 56 -24.93 31.97 -14.48
N LEU A 57 -24.30 30.92 -13.91
CA LEU A 57 -23.46 31.05 -12.72
C LEU A 57 -22.29 32.02 -12.92
N LEU A 58 -21.68 32.02 -14.12
CA LEU A 58 -20.62 32.98 -14.47
C LEU A 58 -21.17 34.41 -14.52
N LYS A 59 -22.32 34.60 -15.18
CA LYS A 59 -22.96 35.91 -15.35
C LYS A 59 -23.42 36.51 -14.01
N GLU A 60 -23.94 35.69 -13.12
CA GLU A 60 -24.39 36.08 -11.77
C GLU A 60 -23.22 36.20 -10.77
N GLY A 61 -22.00 35.89 -11.20
CA GLY A 61 -20.80 36.07 -10.39
C GLY A 61 -20.54 34.99 -9.35
N HIS A 62 -21.27 33.87 -9.40
CA HIS A 62 -21.09 32.74 -8.47
C HIS A 62 -19.77 32.00 -8.67
N ILE A 63 -19.24 31.99 -9.89
CA ILE A 63 -17.99 31.29 -10.24
C ILE A 63 -17.04 32.16 -11.07
N SER A 64 -17.19 33.49 -10.98
CA SER A 64 -16.41 34.47 -11.77
C SER A 64 -15.01 34.76 -11.21
N SER A 65 -14.75 34.43 -9.95
CA SER A 65 -13.45 34.56 -9.29
C SER A 65 -13.13 33.32 -8.47
N ASP A 66 -11.86 33.14 -8.11
CA ASP A 66 -11.41 31.99 -7.32
C ASP A 66 -12.07 31.96 -5.93
N ALA A 67 -12.28 33.14 -5.33
CA ALA A 67 -12.98 33.27 -4.04
C ALA A 67 -14.45 32.90 -4.19
N ALA A 68 -15.15 33.43 -5.20
CA ALA A 68 -16.56 33.14 -5.45
C ALA A 68 -16.77 31.65 -5.76
N LEU A 69 -15.95 31.08 -6.66
CA LEU A 69 -15.98 29.66 -6.98
C LEU A 69 -15.74 28.79 -5.74
N SER A 70 -14.73 29.11 -4.92
CA SER A 70 -14.46 28.33 -3.72
C SER A 70 -15.64 28.39 -2.73
N ALA A 71 -16.19 29.58 -2.49
CA ALA A 71 -17.36 29.76 -1.62
C ALA A 71 -18.57 28.98 -2.16
N PHE A 72 -18.87 29.12 -3.46
CA PHE A 72 -19.96 28.40 -4.10
C PHE A 72 -19.81 26.89 -3.96
N LEU A 73 -18.64 26.33 -4.30
CA LEU A 73 -18.39 24.89 -4.27
C LEU A 73 -18.51 24.31 -2.85
N VAL A 74 -17.89 24.96 -1.86
CA VAL A 74 -17.92 24.47 -0.46
C VAL A 74 -19.33 24.57 0.11
N THR A 75 -19.97 25.74 0.03
CA THR A 75 -21.31 25.95 0.60
C THR A 75 -22.39 25.10 -0.08
N SER A 76 -22.32 24.94 -1.41
CA SER A 76 -23.24 24.03 -2.10
C SER A 76 -23.01 22.57 -1.71
N GLY A 77 -21.76 22.16 -1.51
CA GLY A 77 -21.41 20.84 -1.00
C GLY A 77 -21.98 20.58 0.40
N GLU A 78 -21.82 21.53 1.32
CA GLU A 78 -22.40 21.47 2.68
C GLU A 78 -23.92 21.30 2.64
N LEU A 79 -24.61 22.13 1.86
CA LEU A 79 -26.07 22.09 1.70
C LEU A 79 -26.57 20.73 1.20
N VAL A 80 -25.87 20.15 0.22
CA VAL A 80 -26.26 18.87 -0.38
C VAL A 80 -25.95 17.70 0.55
N VAL A 81 -24.82 17.74 1.28
CA VAL A 81 -24.49 16.73 2.29
C VAL A 81 -25.51 16.78 3.43
N GLU A 82 -25.84 17.96 3.94
CA GLU A 82 -26.86 18.12 4.98
C GLU A 82 -28.23 17.59 4.52
N ALA A 83 -28.64 17.91 3.29
CA ALA A 83 -29.87 17.40 2.71
C ALA A 83 -29.86 15.87 2.58
N CYS A 84 -28.73 15.27 2.20
CA CYS A 84 -28.56 13.83 2.10
C CYS A 84 -28.66 13.16 3.49
N LEU A 85 -27.95 13.67 4.50
CA LEU A 85 -27.94 13.11 5.84
C LEU A 85 -29.31 13.22 6.54
N LYS A 86 -30.10 14.26 6.24
CA LYS A 86 -31.49 14.37 6.73
C LYS A 86 -32.41 13.25 6.23
N THR A 87 -32.03 12.52 5.18
CA THR A 87 -32.83 11.41 4.65
C THR A 87 -32.66 10.10 5.42
N SER A 88 -31.56 9.93 6.18
CA SER A 88 -31.48 8.84 7.14
C SER A 88 -32.39 9.18 8.33
N GLY A 89 -33.59 8.58 8.37
CA GLY A 89 -34.50 8.73 9.50
C GLY A 89 -33.85 8.26 10.83
N PRO A 90 -34.44 8.63 11.98
CA PRO A 90 -33.97 8.14 13.28
C PRO A 90 -34.00 6.60 13.30
N PRO A 91 -33.06 5.93 14.01
CA PRO A 91 -33.07 4.48 14.12
C PRO A 91 -34.43 3.99 14.64
N PRO A 92 -34.97 2.87 14.14
CA PRO A 92 -36.26 2.37 14.59
C PRO A 92 -36.23 2.14 16.11
N GLN A 93 -37.03 2.90 16.84
CA GLN A 93 -37.31 2.64 18.25
C GLN A 93 -38.11 1.34 18.34
N GLY A 94 -37.48 0.28 18.86
CA GLY A 94 -38.19 -0.94 19.22
C GLY A 94 -37.44 -2.22 18.86
N SER A 95 -36.53 -2.64 19.72
CA SER A 95 -36.27 -4.06 19.98
C SER A 95 -35.71 -4.18 21.40
N PRO A 96 -36.38 -4.91 22.31
CA PRO A 96 -35.93 -5.02 23.69
C PRO A 96 -34.63 -5.81 23.76
N HIS A 97 -33.78 -5.41 24.71
CA HIS A 97 -32.66 -6.16 25.24
C HIS A 97 -32.95 -7.67 25.25
N LEU A 98 -32.24 -8.45 24.43
CA LEU A 98 -32.08 -9.87 24.69
C LEU A 98 -30.70 -10.08 25.31
N THR A 99 -30.74 -10.27 26.62
CA THR A 99 -29.67 -10.75 27.47
C THR A 99 -29.12 -12.08 26.96
N SER A 100 -27.80 -12.21 27.03
CA SER A 100 -27.05 -13.44 26.82
C SER A 100 -27.55 -14.55 27.78
N GLN A 101 -27.92 -15.72 27.25
CA GLN A 101 -27.74 -17.01 27.93
C GLN A 101 -27.88 -18.22 26.98
N ASN A 102 -26.76 -18.96 26.86
CA ASN A 102 -26.58 -20.42 26.71
C ASN A 102 -27.28 -21.29 25.62
N ALA A 103 -26.38 -21.84 24.77
CA ALA A 103 -26.06 -23.28 24.61
C ALA A 103 -26.80 -24.21 23.60
N LYS A 104 -25.95 -24.78 22.72
CA LYS A 104 -25.94 -26.14 22.13
C LYS A 104 -27.01 -26.56 21.11
N GLY A 105 -26.53 -26.97 19.91
CA GLY A 105 -27.02 -28.18 19.22
C GLY A 105 -27.09 -28.11 17.69
N GLY A 106 -26.32 -28.98 17.02
CA GLY A 106 -26.72 -29.66 15.77
C GLY A 106 -26.46 -28.96 14.44
N GLY A 107 -25.78 -29.67 13.52
CA GLY A 107 -25.41 -29.20 12.19
C GLY A 107 -26.38 -29.55 11.07
N GLY A 108 -26.03 -29.13 9.85
CA GLY A 108 -26.73 -29.44 8.59
C GLY A 108 -26.64 -28.26 7.61
N GLY A 109 -25.89 -28.41 6.53
CA GLY A 109 -25.45 -27.30 5.67
C GLY A 109 -26.43 -26.81 4.60
N LYS A 110 -26.04 -25.71 3.94
CA LYS A 110 -26.14 -25.47 2.48
C LYS A 110 -25.58 -24.11 2.11
N ASP A 111 -25.03 -24.07 0.90
CA ASP A 111 -24.44 -22.93 0.20
C ASP A 111 -25.35 -21.69 0.14
N GLY A 112 -24.73 -20.51 0.23
CA GLY A 112 -25.38 -19.23 -0.01
C GLY A 112 -24.39 -18.07 -0.08
N LYS A 113 -24.33 -17.43 -1.25
CA LYS A 113 -23.65 -16.16 -1.57
C LYS A 113 -23.56 -15.17 -0.39
N ASP A 114 -22.36 -14.68 -0.10
CA ASP A 114 -22.15 -13.45 0.65
C ASP A 114 -21.22 -12.48 -0.10
N GLY A 115 -21.84 -11.59 -0.87
CA GLY A 115 -21.32 -10.26 -1.14
C GLY A 115 -21.83 -9.32 -0.05
N GLY A 116 -21.09 -9.20 1.05
CA GLY A 116 -21.47 -8.40 2.21
C GLY A 116 -20.79 -7.04 2.21
N GLY A 117 -21.55 -6.00 1.88
CA GLY A 117 -21.19 -4.61 2.14
C GLY A 117 -21.07 -4.34 3.64
N GLY A 118 -19.95 -3.79 4.07
CA GLY A 118 -19.71 -3.40 5.45
C GLY A 118 -20.53 -2.16 5.83
N GLY A 119 -21.78 -2.37 6.23
CA GLY A 119 -22.57 -1.35 6.91
C GLY A 119 -22.13 -1.22 8.35
N GLY A 120 -21.48 -0.10 8.69
CA GLY A 120 -21.33 0.33 10.09
C GLY A 120 -22.70 0.63 10.71
N PRO A 121 -22.80 0.62 12.06
CA PRO A 121 -24.08 0.69 12.75
C PRO A 121 -24.66 2.12 12.69
N GLY A 122 -25.94 2.25 12.31
CA GLY A 122 -26.79 3.29 12.90
C GLY A 122 -27.59 4.27 12.02
N GLY A 123 -27.76 4.09 10.71
CA GLY A 123 -28.61 5.00 9.92
C GLY A 123 -29.30 4.33 8.75
N GLY A 124 -30.59 4.64 8.52
CA GLY A 124 -31.36 4.16 7.38
C GLY A 124 -30.71 4.47 6.02
N PRO A 125 -31.25 3.94 4.90
CA PRO A 125 -30.68 4.17 3.58
C PRO A 125 -30.66 5.67 3.25
N LEU A 126 -29.50 6.20 2.88
CA LEU A 126 -29.35 7.57 2.43
C LEU A 126 -29.92 7.72 1.02
N ASN A 127 -30.63 8.81 0.75
CA ASN A 127 -31.01 9.20 -0.60
C ASN A 127 -29.88 10.03 -1.23
N TYR A 128 -29.25 9.47 -2.26
CA TYR A 128 -28.13 10.10 -2.97
C TYR A 128 -28.55 11.01 -4.14
N GLN A 129 -29.84 11.16 -4.44
CA GLN A 129 -30.30 11.95 -5.60
C GLN A 129 -29.72 13.37 -5.62
N VAL A 130 -29.71 14.05 -4.46
CA VAL A 130 -29.15 15.40 -4.35
C VAL A 130 -27.63 15.43 -4.57
N ILE A 131 -26.90 14.41 -4.10
CA ILE A 131 -25.45 14.27 -4.30
C ILE A 131 -25.14 13.94 -5.77
N ASP A 132 -25.93 13.06 -6.39
CA ASP A 132 -25.77 12.68 -7.80
C ASP A 132 -26.05 13.87 -8.73
N ALA A 133 -27.10 14.66 -8.45
CA ALA A 133 -27.36 15.89 -9.18
C ALA A 133 -26.24 16.93 -8.96
N TYR A 134 -25.75 17.09 -7.73
CA TYR A 134 -24.65 18.00 -7.42
C TYR A 134 -23.35 17.63 -8.13
N THR A 135 -22.98 16.35 -8.14
CA THR A 135 -21.77 15.89 -8.83
C THR A 135 -21.83 16.10 -10.34
N ARG A 136 -23.02 16.00 -10.95
CA ARG A 136 -23.22 16.43 -12.35
C ARG A 136 -23.01 17.93 -12.55
N LEU A 137 -23.40 18.78 -11.59
CA LEU A 137 -23.10 20.22 -11.63
C LEU A 137 -21.60 20.44 -11.57
N LEU A 138 -20.90 19.74 -10.68
CA LEU A 138 -19.44 19.82 -10.57
C LEU A 138 -18.77 19.42 -11.89
N SER A 139 -19.18 18.30 -12.49
CA SER A 139 -18.71 17.87 -13.81
C SER A 139 -19.01 18.90 -14.90
N ALA A 140 -20.17 19.56 -14.87
CA ALA A 140 -20.50 20.66 -15.80
C ALA A 140 -19.61 21.89 -15.58
N ILE A 141 -19.36 22.29 -14.33
CA ILE A 141 -18.44 23.38 -13.99
C ILE A 141 -17.03 23.05 -14.49
N VAL A 142 -16.56 21.82 -14.33
CA VAL A 142 -15.26 21.37 -14.89
C VAL A 142 -15.22 21.52 -16.40
N ARG A 143 -16.33 21.31 -17.11
CA ARG A 143 -16.37 21.35 -18.59
C ARG A 143 -16.54 22.75 -19.17
N TYR A 144 -17.22 23.66 -18.46
CA TYR A 144 -17.69 24.94 -19.00
C TYR A 144 -17.37 26.18 -18.15
N GLY A 145 -16.93 26.01 -16.90
CA GLY A 145 -16.83 27.09 -15.90
C GLY A 145 -15.59 27.98 -16.02
N PHE A 146 -15.21 28.43 -17.21
CA PHE A 146 -13.94 29.15 -17.41
C PHE A 146 -14.14 30.64 -17.65
N VAL A 147 -13.22 31.44 -17.09
CA VAL A 147 -13.19 32.89 -17.26
C VAL A 147 -12.08 33.34 -18.21
N ASP A 148 -10.94 32.65 -18.21
CA ASP A 148 -9.76 33.04 -19.00
C ASP A 148 -9.82 32.49 -20.43
N PRO A 149 -9.88 33.34 -21.48
CA PRO A 149 -9.88 32.88 -22.86
C PRO A 149 -8.51 32.38 -23.36
N THR A 150 -7.40 32.75 -22.71
CA THR A 150 -6.03 32.60 -23.25
C THR A 150 -5.45 31.18 -23.18
N LEU A 151 -5.92 30.36 -22.25
CA LEU A 151 -5.43 28.99 -22.05
C LEU A 151 -6.01 27.99 -23.07
N SER A 152 -5.40 26.81 -23.20
CA SER A 152 -6.01 25.70 -23.94
C SER A 152 -7.23 25.15 -23.19
N ALA A 153 -8.22 24.61 -23.90
CA ALA A 153 -9.41 24.03 -23.28
C ALA A 153 -9.07 22.89 -22.30
N ALA A 154 -8.06 22.08 -22.61
CA ALA A 154 -7.58 21.01 -21.72
C ALA A 154 -6.96 21.55 -20.42
N THR A 155 -6.12 22.59 -20.53
CA THR A 155 -5.51 23.23 -19.34
C THR A 155 -6.57 23.86 -18.45
N LYS A 156 -7.57 24.52 -19.02
CA LYS A 156 -8.70 25.10 -18.29
C LYS A 156 -9.48 24.03 -17.52
N ARG A 157 -9.86 22.94 -18.19
CA ARG A 157 -10.56 21.78 -17.58
C ARG A 157 -9.76 21.18 -16.43
N LEU A 158 -8.45 20.99 -16.60
CA LEU A 158 -7.57 20.46 -15.56
C LEU A 158 -7.46 21.38 -14.34
N GLN A 159 -7.33 22.70 -14.55
CA GLN A 159 -7.30 23.66 -13.45
C GLN A 159 -8.62 23.66 -12.68
N MET A 160 -9.75 23.65 -13.39
CA MET A 160 -11.06 23.60 -12.75
C MET A 160 -11.29 22.27 -12.01
N LEU A 161 -10.89 21.15 -12.58
CA LEU A 161 -10.88 19.85 -11.91
C LEU A 161 -10.13 19.92 -10.58
N THR A 162 -8.93 20.50 -10.58
CA THR A 162 -8.11 20.64 -9.38
C THR A 162 -8.82 21.50 -8.32
N ARG A 163 -9.54 22.55 -8.73
CA ARG A 163 -10.33 23.40 -7.82
C ARG A 163 -11.54 22.67 -7.24
N VAL A 164 -12.25 21.91 -8.06
CA VAL A 164 -13.40 21.09 -7.64
C VAL A 164 -12.98 19.99 -6.67
N LEU A 165 -11.91 19.24 -6.98
CA LEU A 165 -11.35 18.24 -6.06
C LEU A 165 -10.86 18.89 -4.77
N GLY A 166 -10.18 20.04 -4.85
CA GLY A 166 -9.76 20.80 -3.68
C GLY A 166 -10.93 21.25 -2.80
N ALA A 167 -12.06 21.65 -3.39
CA ALA A 167 -13.27 21.97 -2.64
C ALA A 167 -13.88 20.73 -1.96
N ALA A 168 -13.94 19.59 -2.65
CA ALA A 168 -14.40 18.33 -2.08
C ALA A 168 -13.49 17.86 -0.92
N VAL A 169 -12.17 18.05 -1.03
CA VAL A 169 -11.20 17.78 0.03
C VAL A 169 -11.46 18.68 1.24
N ARG A 170 -11.59 20.01 1.04
CA ARG A 170 -11.88 20.95 2.12
C ARG A 170 -13.20 20.63 2.83
N LEU A 171 -14.24 20.34 2.05
CA LEU A 171 -15.55 19.96 2.56
C LEU A 171 -15.46 18.71 3.47
N THR A 172 -14.75 17.67 3.02
CA THR A 172 -14.59 16.42 3.78
C THR A 172 -13.72 16.62 5.02
N ALA A 173 -12.61 17.34 4.87
CA ALA A 173 -11.66 17.59 5.95
C ALA A 173 -12.27 18.47 7.06
N ALA A 174 -13.00 19.52 6.69
CA ALA A 174 -13.66 20.42 7.63
C ALA A 174 -14.71 19.70 8.47
N GLU A 175 -15.56 18.86 7.86
CA GLU A 175 -16.55 18.08 8.62
C GLU A 175 -15.87 17.09 9.57
N HIS A 176 -14.86 16.36 9.07
CA HIS A 176 -14.12 15.42 9.90
C HIS A 176 -13.41 16.12 11.08
N GLU A 177 -12.83 17.30 10.85
CA GLU A 177 -12.21 18.11 11.90
C GLU A 177 -13.26 18.62 12.91
N ALA A 178 -14.44 19.06 12.45
CA ALA A 178 -15.54 19.45 13.32
C ALA A 178 -15.99 18.27 14.21
N TYR A 179 -16.11 17.06 13.65
CA TYR A 179 -16.38 15.84 14.42
C TYR A 179 -15.28 15.54 15.43
N ARG A 180 -14.01 15.58 15.00
CA ARG A 180 -12.85 15.31 15.86
C ARG A 180 -12.77 16.27 17.06
N ASN A 181 -13.15 17.53 16.84
CA ASN A 181 -13.15 18.58 17.86
C ASN A 181 -14.45 18.61 18.69
N GLY A 182 -15.39 17.69 18.46
CA GLY A 182 -16.65 17.58 19.21
C GLY A 182 -17.71 18.61 18.82
N PHE A 183 -17.52 19.35 17.72
CA PHE A 183 -18.50 20.31 17.19
C PHE A 183 -19.60 19.65 16.34
N ALA A 184 -19.34 18.44 15.81
CA ALA A 184 -20.33 17.64 15.08
C ALA A 184 -20.65 16.35 15.84
N ALA A 185 -21.92 15.94 15.84
CA ALA A 185 -22.40 14.75 16.57
C ALA A 185 -21.90 13.42 15.96
N GLY A 186 -21.48 13.43 14.70
CA GLY A 186 -20.96 12.27 13.99
C GLY A 186 -20.33 12.66 12.66
N PHE A 187 -19.60 11.73 12.05
CA PHE A 187 -19.06 11.85 10.70
C PHE A 187 -19.53 10.65 9.86
N ASP A 188 -20.29 10.91 8.80
CA ASP A 188 -20.71 9.90 7.85
C ASP A 188 -19.93 10.04 6.54
N GLN A 189 -19.04 9.10 6.27
CA GLN A 189 -18.21 9.12 5.07
C GLN A 189 -18.98 8.92 3.75
N ARG A 190 -20.23 8.41 3.78
CA ARG A 190 -20.95 7.95 2.58
C ARG A 190 -21.24 9.07 1.57
N PRO A 191 -21.72 10.27 1.96
CA PRO A 191 -21.92 11.37 1.02
C PRO A 191 -20.62 11.82 0.36
N TYR A 192 -19.54 11.96 1.13
CA TYR A 192 -18.23 12.36 0.63
C TYR A 192 -17.63 11.32 -0.32
N PHE A 193 -17.71 10.03 0.04
CA PHE A 193 -17.35 8.92 -0.84
C PHE A 193 -18.08 9.03 -2.18
N ARG A 194 -19.40 9.23 -2.15
CA ARG A 194 -20.23 9.34 -3.35
C ARG A 194 -19.82 10.52 -4.23
N ILE A 195 -19.46 11.68 -3.63
CA ILE A 195 -18.93 12.84 -4.37
C ILE A 195 -17.67 12.46 -5.14
N PHE A 196 -16.64 11.94 -4.46
CA PHE A 196 -15.38 11.57 -5.10
C PHE A 196 -15.55 10.43 -6.11
N HIS A 197 -16.37 9.43 -5.80
CA HIS A 197 -16.65 8.31 -6.68
C HIS A 197 -17.32 8.77 -7.98
N ASN A 198 -18.37 9.60 -7.88
CA ASN A 198 -19.07 10.11 -9.07
C ASN A 198 -18.15 10.98 -9.93
N LEU A 199 -17.37 11.88 -9.31
CA LEU A 199 -16.37 12.67 -10.04
C LEU A 199 -15.35 11.77 -10.75
N LEU A 200 -14.86 10.73 -10.07
CA LEU A 200 -13.94 9.77 -10.67
C LEU A 200 -14.57 9.04 -11.86
N VAL A 201 -15.84 8.63 -11.77
CA VAL A 201 -16.56 7.97 -12.87
C VAL A 201 -16.79 8.93 -14.04
N ASP A 202 -17.35 10.11 -13.78
CA ASP A 202 -17.69 11.10 -14.80
C ASP A 202 -16.46 11.58 -15.57
N LEU A 203 -15.33 11.73 -14.89
CA LEU A 203 -14.08 12.20 -15.46
C LEU A 203 -13.21 11.08 -16.04
N ASN A 204 -13.62 9.82 -15.86
CA ASN A 204 -13.10 8.68 -16.62
C ASN A 204 -13.90 8.37 -17.88
N ALA A 205 -15.04 9.05 -18.10
CA ALA A 205 -15.78 8.94 -19.36
C ALA A 205 -14.96 9.52 -20.52
N PRO A 206 -15.02 8.95 -21.73
CA PRO A 206 -14.34 9.49 -22.89
C PRO A 206 -14.72 10.96 -23.14
N ASP A 207 -13.74 11.84 -23.15
CA ASP A 207 -13.91 13.27 -23.40
C ASP A 207 -12.89 13.73 -24.46
N PRO A 208 -13.32 14.47 -25.51
CA PRO A 208 -12.44 14.84 -26.61
C PRO A 208 -11.42 15.93 -26.25
N VAL A 209 -11.55 16.58 -25.10
CA VAL A 209 -10.69 17.70 -24.67
C VAL A 209 -9.77 17.29 -23.53
N LEU A 210 -10.30 16.60 -22.52
CA LEU A 210 -9.55 16.17 -21.35
C LEU A 210 -9.44 14.65 -21.33
N ASP A 211 -8.26 14.14 -21.70
CA ASP A 211 -7.97 12.71 -21.59
C ASP A 211 -7.95 12.29 -20.11
N ALA A 212 -8.94 11.50 -19.71
CA ALA A 212 -9.05 10.89 -18.38
C ALA A 212 -7.80 10.12 -17.95
N ARG A 213 -7.10 9.52 -18.93
CA ARG A 213 -5.89 8.72 -18.70
C ARG A 213 -4.63 9.58 -18.67
N SER A 214 -4.73 10.88 -18.89
CA SER A 214 -3.63 11.82 -18.70
C SER A 214 -3.07 11.71 -17.28
N LEU A 215 -1.74 11.63 -17.19
CA LEU A 215 -1.03 11.63 -15.91
C LEU A 215 -1.41 12.84 -15.03
N LEU A 216 -1.74 13.99 -15.64
CA LEU A 216 -2.12 15.19 -14.90
C LEU A 216 -3.48 15.04 -14.19
N VAL A 217 -4.44 14.38 -14.85
CA VAL A 217 -5.77 14.09 -14.28
C VAL A 217 -5.61 13.08 -13.14
N LEU A 218 -4.86 12.00 -13.38
CA LEU A 218 -4.56 11.00 -12.35
C LEU A 218 -3.83 11.61 -11.14
N ASN A 219 -2.89 12.52 -11.38
CA ASN A 219 -2.19 13.25 -10.33
C ASN A 219 -3.12 14.16 -9.51
N ALA A 220 -4.11 14.80 -10.15
CA ALA A 220 -5.08 15.63 -9.43
C ALA A 220 -5.90 14.78 -8.42
N PHE A 221 -6.37 13.60 -8.84
CA PHE A 221 -7.03 12.65 -7.94
C PHE A 221 -6.11 12.10 -6.87
N ALA A 222 -4.90 11.67 -7.22
CA ALA A 222 -3.92 11.17 -6.26
C ALA A 222 -3.56 12.23 -5.20
N SER A 223 -3.41 13.49 -5.61
CA SER A 223 -3.14 14.61 -4.70
C SER A 223 -4.32 14.91 -3.77
N ALA A 224 -5.56 14.79 -4.25
CA ALA A 224 -6.74 14.93 -3.41
C ALA A 224 -6.84 13.81 -2.37
N LEU A 225 -6.59 12.55 -2.79
CA LEU A 225 -6.58 11.39 -1.90
C LEU A 225 -5.43 11.47 -0.88
N HIS A 226 -4.23 11.93 -1.28
CA HIS A 226 -3.11 12.13 -0.35
C HIS A 226 -3.44 13.14 0.76
N GLN A 227 -4.12 14.24 0.44
CA GLN A 227 -4.56 15.22 1.44
C GLN A 227 -5.59 14.63 2.42
N LEU A 228 -6.44 13.71 1.95
CA LEU A 228 -7.40 12.96 2.77
C LEU A 228 -6.87 11.63 3.28
N ARG A 229 -5.53 11.45 3.33
CA ARG A 229 -4.93 10.21 3.82
C ARG A 229 -5.49 9.80 5.18
N PRO A 230 -5.55 8.50 5.50
CA PRO A 230 -6.18 8.02 6.73
C PRO A 230 -5.58 8.60 8.02
N ALA A 231 -4.32 9.02 8.02
CA ALA A 231 -3.70 9.71 9.16
C ALA A 231 -4.26 11.14 9.39
N ALA A 232 -4.68 11.82 8.33
CA ALA A 232 -5.26 13.16 8.40
C ALA A 232 -6.78 13.11 8.68
N ALA A 233 -7.50 12.20 8.02
CA ALA A 233 -8.94 11.99 8.20
C ALA A 233 -9.29 10.53 8.55
N PRO A 234 -9.00 10.04 9.79
CA PRO A 234 -9.27 8.67 10.20
C PRO A 234 -10.72 8.20 9.98
N GLY A 235 -11.71 9.08 10.18
CA GLY A 235 -13.13 8.77 9.95
C GLY A 235 -13.48 8.48 8.48
N PHE A 236 -12.61 8.86 7.54
CA PHE A 236 -12.76 8.64 6.11
C PHE A 236 -11.94 7.44 5.59
N ALA A 237 -11.24 6.70 6.46
CA ALA A 237 -10.27 5.69 6.07
C ALA A 237 -10.85 4.55 5.18
N PHE A 238 -12.10 4.13 5.42
CA PHE A 238 -12.73 3.07 4.63
C PHE A 238 -13.08 3.55 3.22
N ALA A 239 -13.80 4.68 3.13
CA ALA A 239 -14.12 5.33 1.87
C ALA A 239 -12.86 5.67 1.06
N TRP A 240 -11.81 6.14 1.74
CA TRP A 240 -10.51 6.42 1.14
C TRP A 240 -9.90 5.16 0.52
N LEU A 241 -9.89 4.03 1.22
CA LEU A 241 -9.35 2.79 0.69
C LEU A 241 -10.16 2.28 -0.50
N GLU A 242 -11.48 2.41 -0.46
CA GLU A 242 -12.36 2.07 -1.60
C GLU A 242 -12.10 2.97 -2.82
N LEU A 243 -11.82 4.25 -2.64
CA LEU A 243 -11.46 5.18 -3.72
C LEU A 243 -10.08 4.86 -4.32
N VAL A 244 -9.07 4.62 -3.47
CA VAL A 244 -7.71 4.28 -3.91
C VAL A 244 -7.70 2.95 -4.66
N SER A 245 -8.47 1.95 -4.21
CA SER A 245 -8.57 0.64 -4.87
C SER A 245 -9.64 0.59 -5.97
N ASN A 246 -10.25 1.72 -6.34
CA ASN A 246 -11.35 1.77 -7.30
C ASN A 246 -10.91 1.31 -8.70
N ARG A 247 -11.80 0.58 -9.39
CA ARG A 247 -11.57 0.06 -10.75
C ARG A 247 -11.31 1.13 -11.82
N HIS A 248 -11.72 2.38 -11.60
CA HIS A 248 -11.46 3.49 -12.52
C HIS A 248 -10.18 4.26 -12.17
N PHE A 249 -9.61 4.07 -10.98
CA PHE A 249 -8.38 4.75 -10.55
C PHE A 249 -7.17 3.83 -10.56
N MET A 250 -7.20 2.75 -9.78
CA MET A 250 -6.04 1.88 -9.60
C MET A 250 -5.51 1.29 -10.92
N PRO A 251 -6.34 0.68 -11.80
CA PRO A 251 -5.87 0.21 -13.10
C PRO A 251 -5.41 1.34 -14.04
N ALA A 252 -6.03 2.53 -13.96
CA ALA A 252 -5.66 3.67 -14.79
C ALA A 252 -4.25 4.18 -14.45
N VAL A 253 -3.90 4.21 -13.17
CA VAL A 253 -2.56 4.57 -12.71
C VAL A 253 -1.54 3.47 -12.98
N LEU A 254 -1.88 2.21 -12.66
CA LEU A 254 -0.91 1.10 -12.73
C LEU A 254 -0.62 0.62 -14.16
N ASN A 255 -1.53 0.84 -15.12
CA ASN A 255 -1.33 0.53 -16.54
C ASN A 255 -0.94 1.74 -17.40
N HIS A 256 -0.62 2.88 -16.78
CA HIS A 256 -0.26 4.09 -17.51
C HIS A 256 1.05 3.95 -18.30
N GLY A 257 1.15 4.58 -19.47
CA GLY A 257 2.33 4.52 -20.34
C GLY A 257 3.59 5.14 -19.72
N GLU A 258 3.46 6.26 -19.02
CA GLU A 258 4.52 6.84 -18.19
C GLU A 258 4.63 6.14 -16.83
N ARG A 259 5.03 4.86 -16.88
CA ARG A 259 4.96 3.92 -15.74
C ARG A 259 5.57 4.46 -14.45
N GLU A 260 6.78 5.01 -14.49
CA GLU A 260 7.51 5.44 -13.29
C GLU A 260 6.80 6.58 -12.55
N LYS A 261 6.36 7.61 -13.29
CA LYS A 261 5.66 8.76 -12.70
C LYS A 261 4.29 8.35 -12.16
N ALA A 262 3.54 7.55 -12.94
CA ALA A 262 2.21 7.10 -12.53
C ALA A 262 2.29 6.18 -11.31
N TRP A 263 3.19 5.20 -11.30
CA TRP A 263 3.37 4.31 -10.17
C TRP A 263 3.79 5.05 -8.91
N ASN A 264 4.58 6.12 -9.01
CA ASN A 264 4.92 6.95 -7.86
C ASN A 264 3.67 7.56 -7.19
N LEU A 265 2.65 7.94 -7.96
CA LEU A 265 1.38 8.44 -7.40
C LEU A 265 0.71 7.37 -6.51
N PHE A 266 0.63 6.13 -7.00
CA PHE A 266 0.02 5.03 -6.25
C PHE A 266 0.90 4.55 -5.09
N HIS A 267 2.22 4.59 -5.25
CA HIS A 267 3.20 4.29 -4.20
C HIS A 267 3.02 5.20 -2.99
N VAL A 268 2.90 6.51 -3.18
CA VAL A 268 2.65 7.48 -2.09
C VAL A 268 1.39 7.13 -1.32
N LEU A 269 0.29 6.84 -2.01
CA LEU A 269 -0.98 6.47 -1.37
C LEU A 269 -0.84 5.15 -0.57
N MET A 270 -0.15 4.15 -1.11
CA MET A 270 0.09 2.90 -0.36
C MET A 270 0.95 3.11 0.88
N VAL A 271 1.96 3.99 0.80
CA VAL A 271 2.74 4.38 1.98
C VAL A 271 1.87 5.11 3.01
N ASP A 272 0.98 6.03 2.60
CA ASP A 272 0.04 6.69 3.53
C ASP A 272 -0.83 5.68 4.30
N LEU A 273 -1.31 4.64 3.62
CA LEU A 273 -2.09 3.55 4.24
C LEU A 273 -1.24 2.77 5.25
N PHE A 274 -0.04 2.33 4.85
CA PHE A 274 0.82 1.52 5.71
C PHE A 274 1.33 2.30 6.92
N SER A 275 1.72 3.56 6.74
CA SER A 275 2.16 4.43 7.85
C SER A 275 1.05 4.70 8.86
N MET A 276 -0.21 4.80 8.42
CA MET A 276 -1.33 4.88 9.37
C MET A 276 -1.48 3.57 10.14
N LEU A 277 -1.48 2.43 9.44
CA LEU A 277 -1.61 1.12 10.07
C LEU A 277 -0.46 0.83 11.06
N ASP A 278 0.76 1.28 10.77
CA ASP A 278 1.92 1.13 11.66
C ASP A 278 1.64 1.72 13.05
N GLY A 279 1.03 2.90 13.13
CA GLY A 279 0.65 3.54 14.40
C GLY A 279 -0.29 2.70 15.28
N TYR A 280 -1.02 1.75 14.70
CA TYR A 280 -1.94 0.86 15.43
C TYR A 280 -1.44 -0.59 15.55
N LEU A 281 -0.65 -1.07 14.59
CA LEU A 281 -0.17 -2.45 14.51
C LEU A 281 1.23 -2.63 15.13
N GLY A 282 2.03 -1.55 15.21
CA GLY A 282 3.37 -1.54 15.79
C GLY A 282 3.41 -1.31 17.31
N ALA A 283 2.30 -0.87 17.92
CA ALA A 283 2.22 -0.66 19.36
C ALA A 283 2.42 -1.99 20.11
N SER A 284 3.54 -2.08 20.84
CA SER A 284 3.89 -3.26 21.62
C SER A 284 2.83 -3.55 22.69
N PRO A 285 2.48 -4.83 22.92
CA PRO A 285 1.68 -5.25 24.09
C PRO A 285 2.27 -4.80 25.43
N ALA A 286 3.56 -4.40 25.46
CA ALA A 286 4.24 -3.88 26.65
C ALA A 286 3.76 -2.48 27.07
N ALA A 287 3.03 -1.74 26.21
CA ALA A 287 2.41 -0.46 26.56
C ALA A 287 1.06 -0.66 27.28
N GLY A 288 0.94 -1.61 28.21
CA GLY A 288 -0.22 -1.80 29.11
C GLY A 288 -1.57 -2.13 28.46
N ASN A 289 -1.72 -1.89 27.16
CA ASN A 289 -2.87 -2.20 26.35
C ASN A 289 -2.48 -3.38 25.47
N GLY A 290 -2.56 -4.60 26.03
CA GLY A 290 -2.89 -5.79 25.25
C GLY A 290 -4.32 -5.70 24.71
N GLY A 291 -4.68 -4.54 24.13
CA GLY A 291 -5.99 -4.24 23.62
C GLY A 291 -6.16 -4.97 22.30
N GLU A 292 -7.20 -5.79 22.23
CA GLU A 292 -7.62 -6.39 20.97
C GLU A 292 -7.78 -5.29 19.91
N LEU A 293 -7.30 -5.56 18.68
CA LEU A 293 -7.56 -4.68 17.54
C LEU A 293 -9.07 -4.45 17.44
N SER A 294 -9.49 -3.19 17.32
CA SER A 294 -10.90 -2.86 17.14
C SER A 294 -11.47 -3.52 15.88
N ASP A 295 -12.76 -3.83 15.86
CA ASP A 295 -13.41 -4.43 14.69
C ASP A 295 -13.27 -3.56 13.44
N ALA A 296 -13.25 -2.24 13.61
CA ALA A 296 -12.99 -1.29 12.54
C ALA A 296 -11.58 -1.50 11.95
N LEU A 297 -10.55 -1.57 12.79
CA LEU A 297 -9.18 -1.77 12.34
C LEU A 297 -8.98 -3.17 11.72
N ARG A 298 -9.61 -4.21 12.26
CA ARG A 298 -9.62 -5.56 11.66
C ARG A 298 -10.25 -5.54 10.27
N THR A 299 -11.33 -4.79 10.09
CA THR A 299 -12.01 -4.65 8.79
C THR A 299 -11.15 -3.90 7.79
N LEU A 300 -10.51 -2.80 8.21
CA LEU A 300 -9.59 -2.05 7.36
C LEU A 300 -8.35 -2.87 6.97
N TYR A 301 -7.80 -3.66 7.90
CA TYR A 301 -6.73 -4.61 7.64
C TYR A 301 -7.14 -5.64 6.59
N LYS A 302 -8.33 -6.23 6.69
CA LYS A 302 -8.87 -7.15 5.66
C LYS A 302 -9.00 -6.46 4.30
N GLY A 303 -9.45 -5.21 4.26
CA GLY A 303 -9.49 -4.40 3.03
C GLY A 303 -8.09 -4.22 2.43
N THR A 304 -7.11 -3.84 3.26
CA THR A 304 -5.70 -3.67 2.86
C THR A 304 -5.11 -4.96 2.30
N MET A 305 -5.38 -6.09 2.94
CA MET A 305 -4.95 -7.41 2.47
C MET A 305 -5.56 -7.77 1.11
N ARG A 306 -6.83 -7.44 0.87
CA ARG A 306 -7.47 -7.64 -0.44
C ARG A 306 -6.81 -6.78 -1.52
N THR A 307 -6.54 -5.51 -1.23
CA THR A 307 -5.80 -4.63 -2.16
C THR A 307 -4.42 -5.19 -2.47
N LEU A 308 -3.66 -5.64 -1.47
CA LEU A 308 -2.36 -6.27 -1.67
C LEU A 308 -2.44 -7.57 -2.49
N LEU A 309 -3.48 -8.39 -2.30
CA LEU A 309 -3.70 -9.60 -3.10
C LEU A 309 -3.97 -9.27 -4.57
N VAL A 310 -4.78 -8.24 -4.85
CA VAL A 310 -5.00 -7.77 -6.22
C VAL A 310 -3.70 -7.24 -6.82
N LEU A 311 -2.93 -6.43 -6.06
CA LEU A 311 -1.62 -5.94 -6.54
C LEU A 311 -0.64 -7.10 -6.81
N LEU A 312 -0.61 -8.13 -5.97
CA LEU A 312 0.24 -9.30 -6.17
C LEU A 312 -0.15 -10.07 -7.43
N HIS A 313 -1.45 -10.26 -7.66
CA HIS A 313 -1.95 -11.01 -8.81
C HIS A 313 -1.86 -10.21 -10.11
N ASP A 314 -2.28 -8.95 -10.11
CA ASP A 314 -2.46 -8.11 -11.30
C ASP A 314 -1.23 -7.24 -11.62
N TYR A 315 -0.51 -6.78 -10.60
CA TYR A 315 0.57 -5.80 -10.73
C TYR A 315 1.84 -6.19 -9.95
N PRO A 316 2.35 -7.44 -10.04
CA PRO A 316 3.48 -7.89 -9.21
C PRO A 316 4.74 -7.04 -9.41
N ALA A 317 4.97 -6.52 -10.61
CA ALA A 317 6.11 -5.64 -10.90
C ALA A 317 6.11 -4.35 -10.06
N PHE A 318 4.93 -3.80 -9.74
CA PHE A 318 4.82 -2.65 -8.86
C PHE A 318 5.28 -2.99 -7.43
N LEU A 319 4.83 -4.13 -6.89
CA LEU A 319 5.28 -4.60 -5.57
C LEU A 319 6.79 -4.90 -5.55
N ILE A 320 7.34 -5.46 -6.63
CA ILE A 320 8.77 -5.75 -6.77
C ILE A 320 9.60 -4.48 -6.70
N ASP A 321 9.23 -3.46 -7.49
CA ASP A 321 9.99 -2.23 -7.67
C ASP A 321 10.01 -1.38 -6.38
N TYR A 322 8.91 -1.40 -5.60
CA TYR A 322 8.75 -0.61 -4.37
C TYR A 322 8.87 -1.42 -3.06
N HIS A 323 9.25 -2.70 -3.12
CA HIS A 323 9.26 -3.59 -1.95
C HIS A 323 10.03 -3.05 -0.74
N LEU A 324 11.16 -2.36 -0.94
CA LEU A 324 11.96 -1.79 0.15
C LEU A 324 11.17 -0.71 0.89
N SER A 325 10.62 0.26 0.15
CA SER A 325 9.83 1.34 0.75
C SER A 325 8.57 0.81 1.43
N PHE A 326 7.90 -0.20 0.88
CA PHE A 326 6.77 -0.83 1.57
C PHE A 326 7.20 -1.58 2.83
N CYS A 327 8.34 -2.27 2.81
CA CYS A 327 8.86 -2.92 4.01
C CYS A 327 9.30 -1.91 5.09
N ASP A 328 9.76 -0.71 4.70
CA ASP A 328 10.03 0.39 5.64
C ASP A 328 8.75 0.91 6.30
N ALA A 329 7.65 1.00 5.54
CA ALA A 329 6.37 1.51 6.01
C ALA A 329 5.52 0.48 6.79
N ILE A 330 5.80 -0.82 6.65
CA ILE A 330 5.04 -1.90 7.30
C ILE A 330 5.83 -2.43 8.50
N PRO A 331 5.26 -2.46 9.72
CA PRO A 331 5.95 -2.99 10.90
C PRO A 331 6.37 -4.45 10.73
N ALA A 332 7.45 -4.84 11.40
CA ALA A 332 8.02 -6.19 11.28
C ALA A 332 7.08 -7.29 11.77
N GLN A 333 6.13 -6.97 12.65
CA GLN A 333 5.12 -7.89 13.18
C GLN A 333 4.03 -8.20 12.15
N CYS A 334 3.87 -7.36 11.12
CA CYS A 334 2.90 -7.57 10.04
C CYS A 334 3.43 -8.54 8.97
N ILE A 335 3.80 -9.74 9.41
CA ILE A 335 4.48 -10.76 8.61
C ILE A 335 3.69 -11.09 7.33
N GLN A 336 2.38 -11.30 7.42
CA GLN A 336 1.55 -11.65 6.26
C GLN A 336 1.55 -10.55 5.18
N MET A 337 1.48 -9.28 5.58
CA MET A 337 1.52 -8.16 4.64
C MET A 337 2.87 -8.08 3.93
N ARG A 338 3.96 -8.19 4.69
CA ARG A 338 5.32 -8.23 4.14
C ARG A 338 5.50 -9.42 3.20
N ASN A 339 5.00 -10.60 3.57
CA ASN A 339 5.07 -11.79 2.72
C ASN A 339 4.34 -11.61 1.40
N LEU A 340 3.17 -10.95 1.35
CA LEU A 340 2.50 -10.66 0.08
C LEU A 340 3.39 -9.83 -0.86
N ILE A 341 4.03 -8.79 -0.32
CA ILE A 341 4.93 -7.92 -1.11
C ILE A 341 6.19 -8.69 -1.55
N LEU A 342 6.82 -9.40 -0.62
CA LEU A 342 8.09 -10.09 -0.84
C LEU A 342 7.95 -11.37 -1.69
N SER A 343 6.73 -11.90 -1.81
CA SER A 343 6.42 -13.02 -2.69
C SER A 343 6.15 -12.60 -4.14
N ALA A 344 6.07 -11.31 -4.44
CA ALA A 344 5.91 -10.85 -5.81
C ALA A 344 7.15 -11.17 -6.67
N PHE A 345 6.92 -11.65 -7.89
CA PHE A 345 7.97 -12.01 -8.85
C PHE A 345 7.55 -11.65 -10.30
N PRO A 346 8.50 -11.48 -11.24
CA PRO A 346 8.17 -11.09 -12.60
C PRO A 346 7.27 -12.12 -13.28
N ARG A 347 6.18 -11.69 -13.94
CA ARG A 347 5.21 -12.62 -14.59
C ARG A 347 5.84 -13.51 -15.66
N SER A 348 6.90 -13.04 -16.31
CA SER A 348 7.63 -13.81 -17.34
C SER A 348 8.54 -14.89 -16.76
N MET A 349 8.78 -14.87 -15.44
CA MET A 349 9.63 -15.83 -14.75
C MET A 349 8.85 -17.08 -14.37
N ARG A 350 9.41 -18.24 -14.70
CA ARG A 350 8.96 -19.52 -14.13
C ARG A 350 9.81 -19.83 -12.91
N LEU A 351 9.20 -19.77 -11.73
CA LEU A 351 9.90 -20.10 -10.49
C LEU A 351 10.22 -21.60 -10.45
N PRO A 352 11.50 -22.00 -10.26
CA PRO A 352 11.83 -23.38 -9.96
C PRO A 352 11.17 -23.79 -8.65
N ASP A 353 10.60 -24.98 -8.55
CA ASP A 353 10.05 -25.45 -7.29
C ASP A 353 11.20 -25.60 -6.26
N PRO A 354 11.20 -24.87 -5.12
CA PRO A 354 12.21 -25.00 -4.07
C PRO A 354 12.40 -26.41 -3.54
N LEU A 355 11.41 -27.29 -3.74
CA LEU A 355 11.39 -28.66 -3.23
C LEU A 355 11.94 -29.68 -4.22
N THR A 356 12.25 -29.26 -5.45
CA THR A 356 12.88 -30.12 -6.46
C THR A 356 14.14 -30.76 -5.87
N PRO A 357 14.22 -32.11 -5.80
CA PRO A 357 15.40 -32.78 -5.28
C PRO A 357 16.66 -32.36 -6.05
N ASN A 358 17.72 -32.02 -5.31
CA ASN A 358 19.00 -31.57 -5.88
C ASN A 358 18.90 -30.32 -6.78
N LEU A 359 17.96 -29.41 -6.50
CA LEU A 359 17.92 -28.09 -7.15
C LEU A 359 19.27 -27.38 -6.98
N LYS A 360 19.93 -27.08 -8.10
CA LYS A 360 21.22 -26.38 -8.11
C LYS A 360 20.97 -24.88 -8.32
N VAL A 361 20.72 -24.17 -7.23
CA VAL A 361 20.45 -22.72 -7.26
C VAL A 361 21.58 -21.95 -7.95
N ASP A 362 22.84 -22.32 -7.72
CA ASP A 362 24.02 -21.67 -8.33
C ASP A 362 24.09 -21.79 -9.87
N ARG A 363 23.23 -22.60 -10.49
CA ARG A 363 23.15 -22.77 -11.95
C ARG A 363 22.03 -21.97 -12.60
N LEU A 364 21.19 -21.32 -11.81
CA LEU A 364 20.09 -20.51 -12.33
C LEU A 364 20.67 -19.22 -12.93
N PRO A 365 20.42 -18.89 -14.22
CA PRO A 365 20.96 -17.69 -14.83
C PRO A 365 20.44 -16.40 -14.18
N GLU A 366 19.26 -16.44 -13.57
CA GLU A 366 18.62 -15.30 -12.92
C GLU A 366 19.41 -14.78 -11.73
N ILE A 367 20.20 -15.62 -11.04
CA ILE A 367 20.99 -15.20 -9.86
C ILE A 367 22.12 -14.23 -10.23
N ALA A 368 22.44 -14.09 -11.52
CA ALA A 368 23.41 -13.08 -11.97
C ALA A 368 22.77 -11.70 -12.15
N GLN A 369 21.43 -11.60 -12.19
CA GLN A 369 20.69 -10.39 -12.53
C GLN A 369 20.23 -9.65 -11.27
N ALA A 370 20.55 -8.36 -11.17
CA ALA A 370 20.06 -7.53 -10.07
C ALA A 370 18.57 -7.23 -10.24
N PRO A 371 17.77 -7.27 -9.16
CA PRO A 371 16.38 -6.85 -9.22
C PRO A 371 16.32 -5.34 -9.43
N ARG A 372 15.30 -4.88 -10.16
CA ARG A 372 14.98 -3.46 -10.25
C ARG A 372 14.46 -2.95 -8.91
N VAL A 373 14.92 -1.77 -8.50
CA VAL A 373 14.50 -1.08 -7.26
C VAL A 373 14.24 0.38 -7.60
N MET A 374 13.01 0.85 -7.37
CA MET A 374 12.61 2.23 -7.65
C MET A 374 12.70 3.13 -6.42
N SER A 375 12.68 2.57 -5.21
CA SER A 375 12.87 3.33 -3.98
C SER A 375 14.33 3.77 -3.82
N ASN A 376 14.56 5.02 -3.38
CA ASN A 376 15.89 5.50 -3.04
C ASN A 376 16.35 4.93 -1.68
N PHE A 377 16.77 3.67 -1.67
CA PHE A 377 17.25 2.99 -0.46
C PHE A 377 18.58 3.55 0.08
N ARG A 378 19.22 4.50 -0.61
CA ARG A 378 20.45 5.17 -0.12
C ARG A 378 20.12 6.40 0.71
N ALA A 379 18.89 6.92 0.64
CA ALA A 379 18.52 8.21 1.21
C ALA A 379 18.78 8.29 2.73
N ALA A 380 18.32 7.31 3.51
CA ALA A 380 18.51 7.33 4.96
C ALA A 380 20.00 7.22 5.35
N LEU A 381 20.77 6.39 4.64
CA LEU A 381 22.21 6.24 4.86
C LEU A 381 22.99 7.52 4.49
N ALA A 382 22.62 8.18 3.38
CA ALA A 382 23.24 9.41 2.94
C ALA A 382 22.94 10.59 3.88
N ALA A 383 21.74 10.62 4.48
CA ALA A 383 21.35 11.63 5.45
C ALA A 383 21.98 11.39 6.84
N ALA A 384 22.26 10.14 7.19
CA ALA A 384 22.78 9.78 8.50
C ALA A 384 24.10 10.50 8.81
N GLN A 385 24.10 11.25 9.90
CA GLN A 385 25.26 12.01 10.39
C GLN A 385 25.86 12.96 9.35
N GLY A 386 25.00 13.59 8.53
CA GLY A 386 25.44 14.49 7.47
C GLY A 386 26.30 13.80 6.39
N GLY A 387 26.13 12.49 6.20
CA GLY A 387 26.88 11.68 5.24
C GLY A 387 28.16 11.04 5.80
N ALA A 388 28.55 11.36 7.03
CA ALA A 388 29.76 10.82 7.65
C ALA A 388 29.72 9.29 7.83
N LEU A 389 28.54 8.73 8.11
CA LEU A 389 28.36 7.29 8.25
C LEU A 389 28.59 6.56 6.92
N GLN A 390 28.03 7.07 5.82
CA GLN A 390 28.24 6.49 4.49
C GLN A 390 29.72 6.57 4.08
N ALA A 391 30.38 7.71 4.29
CA ALA A 391 31.80 7.86 3.97
C ALA A 391 32.69 6.88 4.75
N SER A 392 32.44 6.71 6.04
CA SER A 392 33.17 5.76 6.90
C SER A 392 32.92 4.31 6.47
N LEU A 393 31.68 4.00 6.08
CA LEU A 393 31.31 2.70 5.53
C LEU A 393 32.07 2.41 4.22
N ASP A 394 32.11 3.36 3.29
CA ASP A 394 32.82 3.19 2.03
C ASP A 394 34.33 2.99 2.24
N GLN A 395 34.96 3.74 3.16
CA GLN A 395 36.37 3.54 3.53
C GLN A 395 36.63 2.14 4.10
N TYR A 396 35.73 1.66 4.97
CA TYR A 396 35.81 0.32 5.54
C TYR A 396 35.70 -0.76 4.46
N LEU A 397 34.69 -0.67 3.58
CA LEU A 397 34.46 -1.66 2.53
C LEU A 397 35.58 -1.69 1.47
N LEU A 398 36.25 -0.57 1.23
CA LEU A 398 37.40 -0.48 0.33
C LEU A 398 38.73 -0.91 0.96
N GLY A 399 38.75 -1.26 2.25
CA GLY A 399 39.96 -1.64 2.98
C GLY A 399 40.97 -0.49 3.13
N ARG A 400 40.50 0.78 3.09
CA ARG A 400 41.35 1.98 3.07
C ARG A 400 41.60 2.60 4.46
N GLY A 401 41.49 1.79 5.52
CA GLY A 401 41.68 2.26 6.89
C GLY A 401 40.50 3.13 7.38
N GLY A 402 39.37 2.50 7.65
CA GLY A 402 38.27 3.14 8.40
C GLY A 402 38.61 3.31 9.89
N PRO A 403 37.73 3.93 10.69
CA PRO A 403 37.93 4.06 12.13
C PRO A 403 38.25 2.68 12.77
N PRO A 404 39.25 2.60 13.68
CA PRO A 404 39.70 1.32 14.24
C PRO A 404 38.58 0.53 14.95
N ASP A 405 37.53 1.21 15.39
CA ASP A 405 36.34 0.62 16.04
C ASP A 405 35.04 0.86 15.25
N PHE A 406 35.11 0.96 13.92
CA PHE A 406 33.94 1.26 13.10
C PHE A 406 32.78 0.28 13.34
N VAL A 407 33.03 -1.03 13.22
CA VAL A 407 31.97 -2.05 13.39
C VAL A 407 31.39 -2.06 14.81
N PRO A 408 32.21 -2.03 15.90
CA PRO A 408 31.71 -1.85 17.26
C PRO A 408 30.90 -0.57 17.49
N SER A 409 31.15 0.51 16.74
CA SER A 409 30.42 1.78 16.88
C SER A 409 29.03 1.76 16.21
N LEU A 410 28.82 0.93 15.18
CA LEU A 410 27.59 0.88 14.39
C LEU A 410 26.30 0.75 15.21
N PRO A 411 26.21 -0.08 16.27
CA PRO A 411 25.02 -0.14 17.13
C PRO A 411 24.53 1.21 17.64
N ALA A 412 25.45 2.11 18.02
CA ALA A 412 25.10 3.45 18.49
C ALA A 412 24.68 4.36 17.32
N LEU A 413 25.36 4.26 16.18
CA LEU A 413 25.09 5.09 14.99
C LEU A 413 23.75 4.74 14.31
N LEU A 414 23.22 3.54 14.56
CA LEU A 414 21.95 3.05 14.02
C LEU A 414 20.73 3.37 14.89
N ARG A 415 20.90 4.04 16.04
CA ARG A 415 19.80 4.44 16.92
C ARG A 415 19.17 5.76 16.47
N ARG A 416 17.87 5.92 16.74
CA ARG A 416 17.17 7.18 16.47
C ARG A 416 17.63 8.26 17.45
N PRO A 417 18.03 9.46 16.98
CA PRO A 417 18.37 10.58 17.86
C PRO A 417 17.19 11.03 18.74
N SER A 418 15.97 10.90 18.23
CA SER A 418 14.73 11.38 18.86
C SER A 418 14.10 10.40 19.86
N ALA A 419 14.53 9.14 19.89
CA ALA A 419 13.95 8.09 20.73
C ALA A 419 15.06 7.20 21.32
N PRO A 420 15.61 7.56 22.50
CA PRO A 420 16.68 6.81 23.13
C PRO A 420 16.27 5.34 23.36
N GLY A 421 17.02 4.41 22.78
CA GLY A 421 16.73 2.98 22.89
C GLY A 421 16.13 2.34 21.64
N GLU A 422 15.58 3.15 20.72
CA GLU A 422 14.98 2.64 19.48
C GLU A 422 15.94 2.73 18.29
N TYR A 423 15.86 1.76 17.38
CA TYR A 423 16.64 1.75 16.14
C TYR A 423 15.94 2.55 15.04
N ASP A 424 16.74 3.15 14.16
CA ASP A 424 16.28 3.75 12.91
C ASP A 424 16.18 2.62 11.87
N VAL A 425 14.98 2.04 11.74
CA VAL A 425 14.73 0.88 10.87
C VAL A 425 14.99 1.21 9.40
N PRO A 426 14.53 2.33 8.82
CA PRO A 426 14.91 2.73 7.47
C PRO A 426 16.43 2.86 7.27
N LEU A 427 17.17 3.39 8.25
CA LEU A 427 18.63 3.45 8.19
C LEU A 427 19.27 2.05 8.22
N VAL A 428 18.80 1.15 9.10
CA VAL A 428 19.26 -0.25 9.15
C VAL A 428 19.02 -0.94 7.82
N ASN A 429 17.82 -0.80 7.25
CA ASN A 429 17.48 -1.38 5.95
C ASN A 429 18.36 -0.82 4.83
N SER A 430 18.57 0.50 4.82
CA SER A 430 19.44 1.19 3.86
C SER A 430 20.88 0.69 3.94
N LEU A 431 21.46 0.57 5.15
CA LEU A 431 22.81 0.06 5.36
C LEU A 431 22.94 -1.39 4.86
N VAL A 432 21.99 -2.26 5.22
CA VAL A 432 22.06 -3.68 4.82
C VAL A 432 22.01 -3.83 3.31
N VAL A 433 21.07 -3.17 2.63
CA VAL A 433 20.94 -3.24 1.18
C VAL A 433 22.14 -2.61 0.49
N TYR A 434 22.64 -1.47 0.98
CA TYR A 434 23.82 -0.80 0.44
C TYR A 434 25.07 -1.69 0.45
N VAL A 435 25.38 -2.29 1.60
CA VAL A 435 26.54 -3.18 1.74
C VAL A 435 26.41 -4.39 0.79
N GLY A 436 25.20 -4.95 0.66
CA GLY A 436 24.96 -6.08 -0.24
C GLY A 436 25.11 -5.71 -1.71
N ALA A 437 24.53 -4.58 -2.13
CA ALA A 437 24.66 -4.10 -3.51
C ALA A 437 26.13 -3.83 -3.87
N HIS A 438 26.89 -3.24 -2.94
CA HIS A 438 28.33 -3.02 -3.12
C HIS A 438 29.11 -4.34 -3.28
N ALA A 439 28.80 -5.35 -2.45
CA ALA A 439 29.43 -6.68 -2.56
C ALA A 439 29.11 -7.37 -3.90
N ILE A 440 27.85 -7.32 -4.32
CA ILE A 440 27.38 -7.91 -5.58
C ILE A 440 28.07 -7.26 -6.78
N GLY A 441 28.15 -5.92 -6.80
CA GLY A 441 28.86 -5.19 -7.86
C GLY A 441 30.32 -5.62 -7.97
N LEU A 442 31.02 -5.72 -6.83
CA LEU A 442 32.41 -6.17 -6.80
C LEU A 442 32.58 -7.61 -7.31
N LEU A 443 31.68 -8.52 -6.94
CA LEU A 443 31.67 -9.91 -7.42
C LEU A 443 31.44 -9.99 -8.94
N GLN A 444 30.53 -9.18 -9.47
CA GLN A 444 30.23 -9.13 -10.90
C GLN A 444 31.42 -8.57 -11.70
N GLU A 445 32.02 -7.46 -11.25
CA GLU A 445 33.19 -6.84 -11.90
C GLU A 445 34.40 -7.79 -11.96
N ARG A 446 34.63 -8.57 -10.89
CA ARG A 446 35.78 -9.48 -10.79
C ARG A 446 35.45 -10.94 -11.12
N LYS A 447 34.35 -11.20 -11.83
CA LYS A 447 33.93 -12.56 -12.25
C LYS A 447 33.95 -13.59 -11.10
N GLY A 448 33.52 -13.19 -9.91
CA GLY A 448 33.45 -14.04 -8.71
C GLY A 448 34.79 -14.25 -7.99
N GLN A 449 35.90 -13.66 -8.44
CA GLN A 449 37.22 -13.77 -7.79
C GLN A 449 37.46 -12.71 -6.71
N ALA A 450 36.48 -11.83 -6.43
CA ALA A 450 36.60 -10.80 -5.41
C ALA A 450 36.52 -11.37 -3.98
N GLN A 451 37.28 -10.78 -3.06
CA GLN A 451 37.09 -11.01 -1.62
C GLN A 451 36.01 -10.07 -1.08
N THR A 452 34.87 -10.63 -0.68
CA THR A 452 33.78 -9.92 0.04
C THR A 452 33.87 -10.09 1.55
N GLN A 453 35.04 -10.50 2.07
CA GLN A 453 35.27 -10.71 3.49
C GLN A 453 34.93 -9.48 4.36
N PRO A 454 35.28 -8.23 3.96
CA PRO A 454 34.91 -7.05 4.74
C PRO A 454 33.39 -6.89 4.91
N HIS A 455 32.61 -7.19 3.87
CA HIS A 455 31.15 -7.08 3.88
C HIS A 455 30.53 -8.11 4.83
N VAL A 456 30.97 -9.37 4.74
CA VAL A 456 30.51 -10.45 5.62
C VAL A 456 30.95 -10.22 7.07
N HIS A 457 32.19 -9.75 7.28
CA HIS A 457 32.71 -9.39 8.60
C HIS A 457 31.92 -8.24 9.23
N LEU A 458 31.52 -7.24 8.44
CA LEU A 458 30.65 -6.18 8.91
C LEU A 458 29.30 -6.73 9.39
N TYR A 459 28.65 -7.58 8.60
CA TYR A 459 27.38 -8.19 9.02
C TYR A 459 27.54 -9.04 10.28
N LEU A 460 28.58 -9.88 10.35
CA LEU A 460 28.83 -10.75 11.50
C LEU A 460 29.13 -9.94 12.77
N GLY A 461 29.98 -8.92 12.67
CA GLY A 461 30.28 -8.02 13.78
C GLY A 461 29.02 -7.26 14.23
N LEU A 462 28.22 -6.78 13.29
CA LEU A 462 26.97 -6.07 13.58
C LEU A 462 25.96 -6.95 14.31
N VAL A 463 25.66 -8.16 13.80
CA VAL A 463 24.72 -9.07 14.47
C VAL A 463 25.27 -9.60 15.79
N THR A 464 26.57 -9.55 16.03
CA THR A 464 27.16 -9.96 17.32
C THR A 464 27.10 -8.84 18.35
N ALA A 465 27.36 -7.59 17.93
CA ALA A 465 27.43 -6.41 18.79
C ALA A 465 26.06 -5.81 19.18
N LEU A 466 25.04 -5.98 18.33
CA LEU A 466 23.69 -5.46 18.59
C LEU A 466 22.99 -6.21 19.73
N ASP A 467 22.13 -5.51 20.46
CA ASP A 467 21.15 -6.15 21.34
C ASP A 467 20.11 -6.97 20.54
N ALA A 468 19.23 -7.70 21.24
CA ALA A 468 18.25 -8.57 20.61
C ALA A 468 17.32 -7.84 19.62
N ALA A 469 16.95 -6.58 19.92
CA ALA A 469 16.07 -5.76 19.10
C ALA A 469 16.77 -5.28 17.82
N GLY A 470 17.97 -4.73 17.93
CA GLY A 470 18.75 -4.28 16.77
C GLY A 470 19.09 -5.44 15.84
N ARG A 471 19.51 -6.56 16.42
CA ARG A 471 19.81 -7.80 15.67
C ARG A 471 18.59 -8.29 14.91
N TYR A 472 17.41 -8.27 15.53
CA TYR A 472 16.15 -8.61 14.86
C TYR A 472 15.87 -7.71 13.64
N HIS A 473 16.13 -6.40 13.72
CA HIS A 473 15.97 -5.50 12.57
C HIS A 473 16.96 -5.80 11.43
N VAL A 474 18.24 -6.02 11.74
CA VAL A 474 19.26 -6.38 10.73
C VAL A 474 18.93 -7.70 10.04
N LEU A 475 18.55 -8.72 10.81
CA LEU A 475 18.16 -10.02 10.25
C LEU A 475 16.89 -9.91 9.39
N ASN A 476 15.92 -9.10 9.80
CA ASN A 476 14.75 -8.80 8.98
C ASN A 476 15.12 -8.07 7.68
N ALA A 477 16.06 -7.12 7.72
CA ALA A 477 16.54 -6.40 6.54
C ALA A 477 17.19 -7.35 5.51
N ILE A 478 17.98 -8.33 5.99
CA ILE A 478 18.55 -9.41 5.17
C ILE A 478 17.43 -10.30 4.61
N ALA A 479 16.51 -10.75 5.47
CA ALA A 479 15.41 -11.63 5.07
C ALA A 479 14.45 -10.99 4.06
N ASN A 480 14.29 -9.66 4.08
CA ASN A 480 13.51 -8.91 3.09
C ASN A 480 14.09 -9.01 1.67
N GLN A 481 15.35 -9.43 1.52
CA GLN A 481 15.98 -9.62 0.21
C GLN A 481 15.81 -11.04 -0.34
N LEU A 482 15.30 -11.97 0.46
CA LEU A 482 15.09 -13.37 0.10
C LEU A 482 13.78 -13.56 -0.70
N ARG A 483 13.76 -13.05 -1.93
CA ARG A 483 12.57 -12.96 -2.81
C ARG A 483 12.64 -13.99 -3.95
N TYR A 484 12.29 -13.62 -5.18
CA TYR A 484 12.44 -14.48 -6.36
C TYR A 484 13.93 -14.65 -6.77
N PRO A 485 14.29 -15.61 -7.64
CA PRO A 485 15.66 -15.75 -8.15
C PRO A 485 16.20 -14.44 -8.74
N ASN A 486 17.20 -13.85 -8.08
CA ASN A 486 17.95 -12.68 -8.50
C ASN A 486 19.26 -12.62 -7.70
N SER A 487 20.19 -11.73 -8.08
CA SER A 487 21.51 -11.64 -7.44
C SER A 487 21.48 -11.22 -5.97
N HIS A 488 20.52 -10.37 -5.57
CA HIS A 488 20.36 -10.00 -4.17
C HIS A 488 19.90 -11.20 -3.35
N THR A 489 18.88 -11.92 -3.84
CA THR A 489 18.35 -13.11 -3.16
C THR A 489 19.43 -14.16 -2.97
N HIS A 490 20.25 -14.43 -3.99
CA HIS A 490 21.38 -15.37 -3.87
C HIS A 490 22.43 -14.90 -2.87
N TYR A 491 22.86 -13.64 -2.97
CA TYR A 491 23.85 -13.06 -2.06
C TYR A 491 23.38 -13.09 -0.59
N PHE A 492 22.18 -12.58 -0.31
CA PHE A 492 21.65 -12.51 1.05
C PHE A 492 21.27 -13.89 1.61
N SER A 493 20.93 -14.86 0.77
CA SER A 493 20.79 -16.27 1.19
C SER A 493 22.13 -16.82 1.70
N CYS A 494 23.21 -16.60 0.94
CA CYS A 494 24.57 -16.98 1.35
C CYS A 494 24.99 -16.25 2.64
N VAL A 495 24.76 -14.94 2.74
CA VAL A 495 25.05 -14.17 3.97
C VAL A 495 24.30 -14.74 5.16
N MET A 496 22.99 -14.98 5.06
CA MET A 496 22.20 -15.52 6.16
C MET A 496 22.75 -16.87 6.66
N LEU A 497 23.07 -17.77 5.72
CA LEU A 497 23.64 -19.08 6.03
C LEU A 497 25.06 -19.00 6.61
N GLN A 498 25.89 -18.07 6.12
CA GLN A 498 27.23 -17.82 6.68
C GLN A 498 27.14 -17.25 8.10
N LEU A 499 26.23 -16.31 8.35
CA LEU A 499 25.99 -15.77 9.70
C LEU A 499 25.59 -16.87 10.68
N PHE A 500 24.72 -17.81 10.26
CA PHE A 500 24.36 -18.95 11.10
C PHE A 500 25.57 -19.86 11.38
N GLY A 501 26.35 -20.19 10.35
CA GLY A 501 27.51 -21.08 10.47
C GLY A 501 28.70 -20.49 11.23
N SER A 502 28.83 -19.17 11.23
CA SER A 502 29.95 -18.44 11.88
C SER A 502 29.53 -17.71 13.17
N ALA A 503 28.26 -17.79 13.57
CA ALA A 503 27.77 -17.17 14.79
C ALA A 503 28.51 -17.71 16.03
N PRO A 504 29.04 -16.84 16.90
CA PRO A 504 29.82 -17.25 18.07
C PRO A 504 28.97 -17.83 19.20
N ASN A 505 27.66 -17.57 19.19
CA ASN A 505 26.72 -18.04 20.21
C ASN A 505 25.40 -18.49 19.59
N ASP A 506 24.67 -19.30 20.33
CA ASP A 506 23.39 -19.85 19.87
C ASP A 506 22.26 -18.80 19.85
N ALA A 507 22.38 -17.70 20.59
CA ALA A 507 21.39 -16.62 20.56
C ALA A 507 21.26 -15.99 19.17
N VAL A 508 22.38 -15.78 18.44
CA VAL A 508 22.34 -15.32 17.04
C VAL A 508 21.65 -16.35 16.16
N LYS A 509 22.01 -17.63 16.30
CA LYS A 509 21.45 -18.73 15.48
C LYS A 509 19.95 -18.90 15.71
N GLU A 510 19.51 -18.80 16.96
CA GLU A 510 18.11 -18.83 17.36
C GLU A 510 17.35 -17.65 16.73
N GLN A 511 17.90 -16.43 16.79
CA GLN A 511 17.25 -15.27 16.17
C GLN A 511 17.19 -15.36 14.64
N ILE A 512 18.24 -15.86 13.97
CA ILE A 512 18.21 -16.16 12.54
C ILE A 512 17.06 -17.13 12.23
N THR A 513 16.99 -18.21 13.01
CA THR A 513 15.96 -19.24 12.85
C THR A 513 14.56 -18.66 13.07
N ARG A 514 14.36 -17.84 14.10
CA ARG A 514 13.10 -17.16 14.39
C ARG A 514 12.65 -16.27 13.24
N VAL A 515 13.53 -15.44 12.68
CA VAL A 515 13.21 -14.53 11.57
C VAL A 515 12.81 -15.30 10.30
N LEU A 516 13.45 -16.44 10.03
CA LEU A 516 13.06 -17.29 8.90
C LEU A 516 11.73 -18.00 9.18
N LEU A 517 11.57 -18.57 10.37
CA LEU A 517 10.44 -19.40 10.74
C LEU A 517 9.14 -18.60 10.88
N GLU A 518 9.17 -17.43 11.53
CA GLU A 518 7.99 -16.59 11.72
C GLU A 518 7.35 -16.20 10.37
N ARG A 519 8.17 -16.09 9.32
CA ARG A 519 7.74 -15.83 7.94
C ARG A 519 7.18 -17.05 7.22
N LEU A 520 7.42 -18.27 7.71
CA LEU A 520 6.96 -19.52 7.11
C LEU A 520 5.72 -20.11 7.80
N ILE A 521 5.50 -19.79 9.08
CA ILE A 521 4.31 -20.26 9.83
C ILE A 521 3.02 -19.53 9.47
N VAL A 522 3.12 -18.39 8.78
CA VAL A 522 1.94 -17.63 8.32
C VAL A 522 1.35 -18.24 7.05
N HIS A 523 0.16 -17.77 6.68
CA HIS A 523 -0.51 -18.22 5.46
C HIS A 523 0.30 -17.87 4.20
N ARG A 524 0.14 -18.69 3.16
CA ARG A 524 0.71 -18.43 1.84
C ARG A 524 0.25 -17.06 1.31
N PRO A 525 1.05 -16.40 0.45
CA PRO A 525 2.28 -16.88 -0.18
C PRO A 525 3.54 -16.75 0.69
N HIS A 526 4.58 -17.50 0.33
CA HIS A 526 5.91 -17.43 0.94
C HIS A 526 6.95 -17.03 -0.13
N PRO A 527 7.89 -16.12 0.17
CA PRO A 527 8.95 -15.77 -0.77
C PRO A 527 9.82 -16.97 -1.14
N TRP A 528 10.17 -17.10 -2.42
CA TRP A 528 10.93 -18.24 -2.94
C TRP A 528 12.30 -18.42 -2.25
N GLY A 529 13.07 -17.35 -2.15
CA GLY A 529 14.41 -17.33 -1.57
C GLY A 529 14.39 -17.59 -0.06
N LEU A 530 13.30 -17.24 0.62
CA LEU A 530 13.10 -17.57 2.02
C LEU A 530 13.00 -19.08 2.21
N LEU A 531 12.19 -19.75 1.38
CA LEU A 531 12.07 -21.21 1.38
C LEU A 531 13.40 -21.88 1.06
N ILE A 532 14.09 -21.45 0.00
CA ILE A 532 15.41 -21.98 -0.40
C ILE A 532 16.41 -21.88 0.75
N THR A 533 16.51 -20.70 1.38
CA THR A 533 17.44 -20.46 2.48
C THR A 533 17.13 -21.35 3.69
N PHE A 534 15.85 -21.46 4.05
CA PHE A 534 15.43 -22.29 5.18
C PHE A 534 15.64 -23.79 4.91
N ILE A 535 15.32 -24.27 3.70
CA ILE A 535 15.54 -25.66 3.27
C ILE A 535 17.03 -26.02 3.34
N GLU A 536 17.90 -25.15 2.82
CA GLU A 536 19.35 -25.36 2.86
C GLU A 536 19.86 -25.43 4.31
N LEU A 537 19.39 -24.51 5.17
CA LEU A 537 19.74 -24.47 6.58
C LEU A 537 19.42 -25.78 7.32
N ILE A 538 18.25 -26.37 7.08
CA ILE A 538 17.79 -27.58 7.80
C ILE A 538 18.29 -28.89 7.17
N LYS A 539 18.62 -28.91 5.87
CA LYS A 539 19.07 -30.12 5.15
C LYS A 539 20.59 -30.27 5.14
N ASN A 540 21.34 -29.17 5.01
CA ASN A 540 22.79 -29.25 4.90
C ASN A 540 23.41 -29.57 6.26
N ARG A 541 24.03 -30.74 6.36
CA ARG A 541 24.66 -31.26 7.59
C ARG A 541 25.73 -30.32 8.16
N ARG A 542 26.32 -29.45 7.33
CA ARG A 542 27.31 -28.45 7.76
C ARG A 542 26.80 -27.55 8.89
N TYR A 543 25.52 -27.21 8.89
CA TYR A 543 24.94 -26.31 9.89
C TYR A 543 24.55 -27.02 11.19
N ALA A 544 24.49 -28.36 11.18
CA ALA A 544 24.06 -29.18 12.32
C ALA A 544 22.77 -28.65 12.96
N PHE A 545 21.82 -28.17 12.15
CA PHE A 545 20.66 -27.40 12.63
C PHE A 545 19.92 -28.09 13.78
N TRP A 546 19.60 -29.37 13.61
CA TRP A 546 18.84 -30.19 14.55
C TRP A 546 19.60 -30.59 15.84
N THR A 547 20.86 -30.20 15.97
CA THR A 547 21.67 -30.45 17.18
C THR A 547 21.65 -29.27 18.14
N HIS A 548 21.22 -28.08 17.73
CA HIS A 548 21.18 -26.91 18.60
C HIS A 548 19.98 -26.99 19.57
N ALA A 549 20.20 -26.62 20.83
CA ALA A 549 19.22 -26.81 21.91
C ALA A 549 17.89 -26.07 21.66
N PHE A 550 17.93 -24.89 21.03
CA PHE A 550 16.73 -24.10 20.73
C PHE A 550 15.75 -24.79 19.75
N THR A 551 16.20 -25.81 19.01
CA THR A 551 15.31 -26.58 18.11
C THR A 551 14.41 -27.56 18.85
N ARG A 552 14.74 -27.88 20.11
CA ARG A 552 14.04 -28.85 20.97
C ARG A 552 13.74 -28.28 22.36
N CYS A 553 13.70 -26.97 22.49
CA CYS A 553 13.48 -26.31 23.77
C CYS A 553 12.05 -26.53 24.31
N ALA A 554 11.09 -26.80 23.43
CA ALA A 554 9.72 -27.16 23.77
C ALA A 554 9.12 -28.08 22.68
N PRO A 555 8.25 -29.04 23.05
CA PRO A 555 7.58 -29.93 22.08
C PRO A 555 6.78 -29.17 21.01
N GLU A 556 6.21 -28.02 21.35
CA GLU A 556 5.46 -27.17 20.41
C GLU A 556 6.36 -26.60 19.33
N ILE A 557 7.56 -26.14 19.71
CA ILE A 557 8.55 -25.57 18.79
C ILE A 557 9.10 -26.65 17.85
N GLU A 558 9.40 -27.84 18.40
CA GLU A 558 9.82 -29.00 17.61
C GLU A 558 8.73 -29.39 16.59
N ARG A 559 7.46 -29.45 17.00
CA ARG A 559 6.34 -29.71 16.08
C ARG A 559 6.19 -28.64 15.00
N VAL A 560 6.42 -27.36 15.31
CA VAL A 560 6.38 -26.28 14.31
C VAL A 560 7.50 -26.48 13.29
N PHE A 561 8.73 -26.77 13.73
CA PHE A 561 9.84 -27.08 12.83
C PHE A 561 9.56 -28.30 11.96
N GLU A 562 9.09 -29.40 12.54
CA GLU A 562 8.70 -30.60 11.80
C GLU A 562 7.53 -30.34 10.83
N SER A 563 6.57 -29.49 11.21
CA SER A 563 5.43 -29.12 10.37
C SER A 563 5.86 -28.27 9.18
N VAL A 564 6.70 -27.25 9.40
CA VAL A 564 7.25 -26.42 8.31
C VAL A 564 8.20 -27.24 7.44
N ALA A 565 9.06 -28.06 8.04
CA ALA A 565 9.95 -28.95 7.32
C ALA A 565 9.14 -29.97 6.49
N ARG A 566 8.11 -30.60 7.06
CA ARG A 566 7.17 -31.46 6.31
C ARG A 566 6.40 -30.68 5.27
N GLY A 567 5.91 -29.48 5.52
CA GLY A 567 5.23 -28.65 4.52
C GLY A 567 6.13 -28.30 3.34
N CYS A 568 7.42 -28.09 3.63
CA CYS A 568 8.50 -27.96 2.63
C CYS A 568 8.99 -29.33 2.09
N MET A 569 8.45 -30.47 2.50
CA MET A 569 8.91 -31.80 2.06
C MET A 569 7.78 -32.71 1.53
N SER A 570 6.52 -32.47 1.89
CA SER A 570 5.34 -33.31 1.62
C SER A 570 4.51 -32.84 0.43
N GLN A 571 4.86 -31.71 -0.20
CA GLN A 571 4.36 -31.38 -1.54
C GLN A 571 4.91 -32.33 -2.63
N ALA A 572 5.74 -33.30 -2.25
CA ALA A 572 6.35 -34.31 -3.12
C ALA A 572 5.39 -35.38 -3.71
N GLN A 573 4.08 -35.38 -3.42
CA GLN A 573 3.15 -36.44 -3.89
C GLN A 573 1.84 -35.95 -4.50
N GLY A 574 1.68 -34.64 -4.78
CA GLY A 574 0.40 -34.07 -5.19
C GLY A 574 0.23 -33.66 -6.67
N GLN A 575 1.27 -33.79 -7.52
CA GLN A 575 1.21 -33.26 -8.89
C GLN A 575 1.75 -34.20 -9.99
N ASP A 576 1.99 -35.48 -9.68
CA ASP A 576 2.22 -36.51 -10.71
C ASP A 576 0.91 -37.23 -10.99
N GLY A 577 0.05 -36.63 -11.84
CA GLY A 577 -1.27 -37.21 -12.07
C GLY A 577 -2.14 -36.64 -13.18
N GLN A 578 -1.64 -35.78 -14.09
CA GLN A 578 -2.33 -35.61 -15.39
C GLN A 578 -1.44 -34.85 -16.39
N GLY A 579 -0.85 -35.59 -17.34
CA GLY A 579 -0.11 -34.97 -18.44
C GLY A 579 0.95 -35.88 -19.06
N GLY A 580 0.56 -37.03 -19.61
CA GLY A 580 1.50 -37.92 -20.28
C GLY A 580 0.80 -39.01 -21.08
N GLY A 581 0.46 -38.71 -22.33
CA GLY A 581 -0.13 -39.66 -23.26
C GLY A 581 0.00 -39.16 -24.70
N GLY A 582 1.24 -39.02 -25.17
CA GLY A 582 1.54 -38.67 -26.55
C GLY A 582 1.77 -39.89 -27.44
N ASN A 583 1.02 -39.92 -28.54
CA ASN A 583 1.45 -40.24 -29.91
C ASN A 583 1.30 -41.68 -30.45
N GLY A 584 0.67 -41.75 -31.63
CA GLY A 584 0.53 -42.91 -32.49
C GLY A 584 -0.06 -42.54 -33.86
N GLY A 585 0.79 -41.99 -34.74
CA GLY A 585 0.82 -41.98 -36.21
C GLY A 585 -0.42 -42.16 -37.11
N GLY A 586 -0.46 -41.39 -38.21
CA GLY A 586 -1.15 -41.78 -39.45
C GLY A 586 -1.50 -40.59 -40.36
N GLY A 587 -0.97 -40.53 -41.57
CA GLY A 587 -1.08 -39.40 -42.49
C GLY A 587 -2.42 -39.24 -43.21
N GLY A 588 -2.55 -38.16 -43.99
CA GLY A 588 -3.51 -38.08 -45.11
C GLY A 588 -4.31 -36.77 -45.24
N ASN A 589 -3.82 -35.88 -46.11
CA ASN A 589 -4.52 -35.09 -47.14
C ASN A 589 -5.90 -34.43 -46.87
N GLY A 590 -6.04 -33.13 -47.20
CA GLY A 590 -7.29 -32.55 -47.72
C GLY A 590 -7.81 -31.25 -47.09
N GLY A 591 -7.57 -30.13 -47.80
CA GLY A 591 -8.54 -29.06 -48.13
C GLY A 591 -9.46 -28.42 -47.07
N GLY A 592 -9.40 -27.08 -47.02
CA GLY A 592 -10.62 -26.25 -47.02
C GLY A 592 -11.02 -25.55 -45.72
N GLY A 593 -10.83 -24.23 -45.70
CA GLY A 593 -11.90 -23.27 -45.40
C GLY A 593 -12.40 -23.08 -43.95
N GLY A 594 -12.10 -21.90 -43.41
CA GLY A 594 -13.11 -21.07 -42.72
C GLY A 594 -13.18 -21.14 -41.20
N GLY A 595 -13.37 -19.97 -40.59
CA GLY A 595 -14.17 -19.86 -39.35
C GLY A 595 -13.42 -19.39 -38.11
N LEU A 596 -13.36 -18.07 -37.95
CA LEU A 596 -13.22 -17.38 -36.67
C LEU A 596 -14.41 -17.71 -35.74
N ASN A 597 -14.14 -18.12 -34.50
CA ASN A 597 -14.90 -17.73 -33.29
C ASN A 597 -14.16 -18.30 -32.06
N SER A 598 -13.57 -17.46 -31.21
CA SER A 598 -14.18 -16.89 -29.99
C SER A 598 -14.26 -17.87 -28.82
N GLY A 599 -13.61 -17.49 -27.72
CA GLY A 599 -14.08 -17.83 -26.38
C GLY A 599 -13.02 -18.39 -25.44
N LEU A 600 -13.21 -18.02 -24.17
CA LEU A 600 -12.66 -18.61 -22.94
C LEU A 600 -11.36 -17.96 -22.46
N GLY A 601 -11.23 -17.62 -21.17
CA GLY A 601 -12.06 -17.91 -20.02
C GLY A 601 -11.18 -17.75 -18.77
#